data_AF-A0AAD8AGU1-F1
#
_entry.id   AF-A0AAD8AGU1-F1
#
_cell.length_a   1.000
_cell.length_b   1.000
_cell.length_c   1.000
_cell.angle_alpha   90.00
_cell.angle_beta   90.00
_cell.angle_gamma   90.00
#
_symmetry.space_group_name_H-M   'P 1'
#
loop_
_entity.id
_entity.type
_entity.pdbx_description
1 polymer ?
#
loop_
_entity_poly.entity_id
_entity_poly.type
_entity_poly.pdbx_seq_one_letter_code
_entity_poly.pdbx_strand_id
1 'polypeptide(L)'
;MSSRSKEKMAAAFRKLFRSSQKIGDPEGAVGGQGCSGGSGSPSRRLLSRHGYHRDAVIPAEGSLELPAPSSRKSVADLFKSKKSSGASSSSSADKQMSAGTSSASQRTVRTRRLMKELREIQRIQQQYRHEPVFTVELVNDNLFEWHVKLYRIDSESELATDMRDMGIPYILLHIVFPDTFPFAPPFMRVISPRIEKGFVMEGGAICMELLTPRGWASAYTVEAVVMQFAASIVKGQGRIAKKHKGSKDFNRRSAEESFRSLVKTHEKYGWVTPPLADG
;
A
#
# COMPACT_ATOMS: atom_id res chain seq x y z
N MET A 1 -3.65 -41.05 -3.94
CA MET A 1 -2.82 -40.85 -5.14
C MET A 1 -2.97 -39.41 -5.63
N SER A 2 -2.22 -38.48 -5.02
CA SER A 2 -2.37 -37.03 -5.20
C SER A 2 -0.99 -36.38 -5.16
N SER A 3 -0.41 -36.11 -6.32
CA SER A 3 0.77 -35.22 -6.46
C SER A 3 1.00 -34.76 -7.89
N ARG A 4 0.66 -35.58 -8.90
CA ARG A 4 0.97 -35.30 -10.31
C ARG A 4 0.19 -34.16 -10.99
N SER A 5 -0.91 -33.67 -10.40
CA SER A 5 -1.73 -32.62 -11.03
C SER A 5 -1.34 -31.18 -10.64
N LYS A 6 -0.58 -30.99 -9.56
CA LYS A 6 -0.18 -29.66 -9.08
C LYS A 6 1.06 -29.12 -9.81
N GLU A 7 1.96 -30.00 -10.25
CA GLU A 7 3.18 -29.61 -10.98
C GLU A 7 2.88 -29.13 -12.42
N LYS A 8 1.82 -29.64 -13.06
CA LYS A 8 1.43 -29.19 -14.41
C LYS A 8 0.89 -27.76 -14.44
N MET A 9 0.21 -27.31 -13.39
CA MET A 9 -0.25 -25.92 -13.24
C MET A 9 0.90 -24.95 -12.92
N ALA A 10 1.88 -25.36 -12.11
CA ALA A 10 3.06 -24.56 -11.80
C ALA A 10 4.04 -24.44 -12.99
N ALA A 11 4.04 -25.40 -13.93
CA ALA A 11 4.83 -25.36 -15.16
C ALA A 11 4.19 -24.47 -16.25
N ALA A 12 2.86 -24.36 -16.29
CA ALA A 12 2.15 -23.49 -17.22
C ALA A 12 2.38 -21.99 -16.93
N PHE A 13 2.51 -21.60 -15.66
CA PHE A 13 2.82 -20.23 -15.27
C PHE A 13 4.26 -19.80 -15.57
N ARG A 14 5.23 -20.74 -15.60
CA ARG A 14 6.62 -20.44 -15.97
C ARG A 14 6.86 -20.31 -17.48
N LYS A 15 5.96 -20.82 -18.32
CA LYS A 15 6.02 -20.67 -19.79
C LYS A 15 5.37 -19.39 -20.32
N LEU A 16 4.55 -18.70 -19.52
CA LEU A 16 3.91 -17.44 -19.93
C LEU A 16 4.72 -16.18 -19.60
N PHE A 17 5.82 -16.30 -18.84
CA PHE A 17 6.65 -15.16 -18.40
C PHE A 17 8.12 -15.26 -18.84
N ARG A 18 8.46 -16.13 -19.80
CA ARG A 18 9.83 -16.23 -20.31
C ARG A 18 9.87 -16.46 -21.83
N SER A 19 9.65 -15.40 -22.62
CA SER A 19 10.38 -15.19 -23.89
C SER A 19 10.06 -13.81 -24.49
N SER A 20 11.06 -12.94 -24.58
CA SER A 20 11.25 -12.08 -25.75
C SER A 20 12.70 -11.62 -25.83
N GLN A 21 13.51 -12.42 -26.52
CA GLN A 21 14.79 -12.15 -27.20
C GLN A 21 15.30 -13.55 -27.59
N LYS A 22 15.63 -13.91 -28.83
CA LYS A 22 15.95 -13.19 -30.06
C LYS A 22 15.97 -14.29 -31.16
N ILE A 23 15.40 -14.05 -32.34
CA ILE A 23 15.56 -14.91 -33.54
C ILE A 23 16.34 -14.12 -34.59
N GLY A 24 17.26 -14.81 -35.28
CA GLY A 24 17.95 -14.40 -36.51
C GLY A 24 19.46 -14.72 -36.42
N ASP A 25 19.93 -15.97 -36.58
CA ASP A 25 20.14 -16.80 -37.80
C ASP A 25 21.60 -16.76 -38.33
N PRO A 26 22.06 -17.76 -39.13
CA PRO A 26 23.26 -18.56 -38.83
C PRO A 26 24.42 -18.39 -39.83
N GLU A 27 25.62 -18.88 -39.48
CA GLU A 27 26.52 -19.68 -40.35
C GLU A 27 27.92 -19.87 -39.74
N GLY A 28 28.55 -21.01 -40.08
CA GLY A 28 29.97 -21.02 -40.46
C GLY A 28 31.01 -21.36 -39.37
N ALA A 29 31.43 -22.62 -39.35
CA ALA A 29 32.70 -23.04 -38.76
C ALA A 29 33.92 -22.49 -39.54
N VAL A 30 35.06 -22.32 -38.86
CA VAL A 30 36.44 -22.76 -39.22
C VAL A 30 37.45 -21.96 -38.36
N GLY A 31 38.52 -22.64 -37.94
CA GLY A 31 39.46 -22.21 -36.90
C GLY A 31 40.51 -21.15 -37.28
N GLY A 32 41.42 -20.88 -36.34
CA GLY A 32 42.57 -20.01 -36.56
C GLY A 32 43.31 -19.63 -35.28
N GLN A 33 44.57 -20.08 -35.18
CA GLN A 33 45.58 -19.74 -34.18
C GLN A 33 46.00 -18.25 -34.25
N GLY A 34 46.58 -17.70 -33.17
CA GLY A 34 47.57 -16.61 -33.30
C GLY A 34 47.68 -15.59 -32.16
N CYS A 35 48.70 -15.79 -31.32
CA CYS A 35 49.72 -14.82 -30.86
C CYS A 35 49.35 -13.50 -30.12
N SER A 36 49.60 -13.52 -28.80
CA SER A 36 50.53 -12.69 -27.98
C SER A 36 50.95 -11.24 -28.37
N GLY A 37 50.92 -10.38 -27.33
CA GLY A 37 51.85 -9.25 -27.07
C GLY A 37 51.21 -7.86 -27.16
N GLY A 38 51.32 -6.92 -26.23
CA GLY A 38 52.02 -6.82 -24.94
C GLY A 38 51.93 -5.36 -24.40
N SER A 39 52.34 -5.17 -23.14
CA SER A 39 52.76 -3.90 -22.49
C SER A 39 51.67 -2.83 -22.23
N GLY A 40 51.55 -2.17 -21.08
CA GLY A 40 52.40 -2.05 -19.90
C GLY A 40 52.19 -0.70 -19.19
N SER A 41 51.36 -0.70 -18.14
CA SER A 41 51.57 -0.06 -16.83
C SER A 41 51.73 1.50 -16.72
N PRO A 42 52.00 2.10 -15.52
CA PRO A 42 50.98 2.73 -14.65
C PRO A 42 51.42 4.13 -14.11
N SER A 43 50.60 4.78 -13.25
CA SER A 43 50.94 5.86 -12.25
C SER A 43 49.89 6.99 -12.28
N ARG A 44 49.54 7.72 -11.22
CA ARG A 44 49.93 7.77 -9.80
C ARG A 44 48.86 8.54 -9.03
N ARG A 45 48.78 8.23 -7.74
CA ARG A 45 48.09 8.95 -6.66
C ARG A 45 48.52 10.42 -6.57
N LEU A 46 47.59 11.30 -6.20
CA LEU A 46 47.85 12.36 -5.22
C LEU A 46 46.66 12.46 -4.25
N LEU A 47 46.99 12.44 -2.96
CA LEU A 47 46.14 12.71 -1.80
C LEU A 47 45.93 14.22 -1.64
N SER A 48 44.75 14.66 -1.20
CA SER A 48 44.56 15.28 0.12
C SER A 48 43.29 16.16 0.25
N ARG A 49 42.42 15.68 1.17
CA ARG A 49 41.94 16.39 2.39
C ARG A 49 40.62 17.21 2.33
N HIS A 50 39.83 16.94 3.39
CA HIS A 50 38.65 17.62 3.96
C HIS A 50 37.29 17.21 3.35
N GLY A 51 36.28 16.78 4.10
CA GLY A 51 36.09 16.63 5.55
C GLY A 51 34.77 15.87 5.79
N TYR A 52 34.74 15.12 6.90
CA TYR A 52 33.65 14.23 7.32
C TYR A 52 32.43 14.99 7.86
N HIS A 53 31.21 14.49 7.59
CA HIS A 53 30.13 14.42 8.58
C HIS A 53 29.06 13.39 8.15
N ARG A 54 29.04 12.21 8.78
CA ARG A 54 27.88 11.30 8.79
C ARG A 54 27.62 10.91 10.24
N ASP A 55 26.49 11.35 10.78
CA ASP A 55 25.96 10.84 12.04
C ASP A 55 25.14 9.58 11.77
N ALA A 56 25.58 8.48 12.37
CA ALA A 56 24.79 7.28 12.57
C ALA A 56 24.91 6.91 14.05
N VAL A 57 23.78 6.88 14.76
CA VAL A 57 23.70 6.47 16.17
C VAL A 57 23.00 5.12 16.24
N ILE A 58 23.67 4.15 16.87
CA ILE A 58 23.17 2.82 17.25
C ILE A 58 22.95 2.83 18.78
N PRO A 59 21.90 2.19 19.32
CA PRO A 59 21.56 2.26 20.74
C PRO A 59 22.37 1.28 21.61
N ALA A 60 22.64 1.68 22.85
CA ALA A 60 23.29 0.87 23.86
C ALA A 60 22.28 0.23 24.82
N GLU A 61 22.39 -1.08 24.99
CA GLU A 61 21.88 -1.90 26.10
C GLU A 61 22.80 -1.74 27.33
N GLY A 62 22.25 -1.79 28.55
CA GLY A 62 23.07 -1.77 29.77
C GLY A 62 22.31 -1.65 31.10
N SER A 63 21.89 -2.80 31.62
CA SER A 63 22.04 -3.34 32.99
C SER A 63 21.69 -2.54 34.28
N LEU A 64 21.06 -3.31 35.18
CA LEU A 64 20.59 -3.05 36.56
C LEU A 64 21.71 -2.73 37.57
N GLU A 65 21.40 -1.93 38.61
CA GLU A 65 21.56 -2.28 40.04
C GLU A 65 21.09 -1.18 41.02
N LEU A 66 20.55 -1.60 42.18
CA LEU A 66 20.10 -0.80 43.34
C LEU A 66 21.27 -0.53 44.32
N PRO A 67 21.15 0.45 45.23
CA PRO A 67 20.96 0.08 46.65
C PRO A 67 20.12 1.06 47.51
N ALA A 68 19.65 0.56 48.67
CA ALA A 68 19.15 1.30 49.86
C ALA A 68 20.13 1.04 51.05
N PRO A 69 19.97 1.49 52.33
CA PRO A 69 18.85 2.19 52.99
C PRO A 69 19.17 3.27 54.11
N SER A 70 18.13 4.00 54.53
CA SER A 70 17.79 4.51 55.89
C SER A 70 18.58 5.64 56.62
N SER A 71 17.87 6.68 57.11
CA SER A 71 17.52 6.87 58.55
C SER A 71 16.94 8.26 58.94
N ARG A 72 15.83 8.24 59.73
CA ARG A 72 15.40 9.14 60.86
C ARG A 72 15.02 10.62 60.56
N LYS A 73 14.04 11.31 61.18
CA LYS A 73 13.10 11.10 62.32
C LYS A 73 11.99 12.20 62.34
N SER A 74 10.74 11.80 62.63
CA SER A 74 9.76 12.32 63.64
C SER A 74 9.27 13.78 63.67
N VAL A 75 7.93 13.99 63.58
CA VAL A 75 6.95 14.42 64.65
C VAL A 75 5.53 14.47 64.02
N ALA A 76 4.52 13.70 64.50
CA ALA A 76 3.42 14.07 65.43
C ALA A 76 2.71 15.39 65.05
N ASP A 77 1.37 15.56 64.98
CA ASP A 77 0.18 14.82 65.42
C ASP A 77 -1.09 15.50 64.83
N LEU A 78 -2.26 14.91 65.12
CA LEU A 78 -3.64 15.48 65.15
C LEU A 78 -4.64 15.17 64.01
N PHE A 79 -5.42 14.09 64.25
CA PHE A 79 -6.91 14.05 64.44
C PHE A 79 -7.85 14.68 63.37
N LYS A 80 -8.99 14.12 62.96
CA LYS A 80 -9.79 12.93 63.32
C LYS A 80 -10.91 12.72 62.27
N SER A 81 -11.17 11.46 61.92
CA SER A 81 -12.48 10.76 61.76
C SER A 81 -13.69 11.44 61.08
N LYS A 82 -14.34 10.76 60.12
CA LYS A 82 -15.53 9.91 60.40
C LYS A 82 -16.00 9.10 59.18
N LYS A 83 -16.21 7.80 59.40
CA LYS A 83 -16.83 6.81 58.51
C LYS A 83 -18.12 6.30 59.20
N SER A 84 -19.17 6.09 58.45
CA SER A 84 -20.32 5.20 58.75
C SER A 84 -20.96 4.83 57.41
N SER A 85 -20.79 3.64 56.84
CA SER A 85 -21.46 2.36 57.13
C SER A 85 -22.99 2.42 57.06
N GLY A 86 -23.55 1.83 56.00
CA GLY A 86 -24.98 1.51 55.85
C GLY A 86 -25.14 0.48 54.73
N ALA A 87 -25.76 -0.65 55.05
CA ALA A 87 -25.70 -1.91 54.33
C ALA A 87 -26.78 -2.10 53.25
N SER A 88 -26.50 -3.11 52.41
CA SER A 88 -27.28 -3.80 51.39
C SER A 88 -28.80 -3.94 51.56
N SER A 89 -29.52 -3.77 50.46
CA SER A 89 -30.58 -4.70 50.02
C SER A 89 -30.69 -4.67 48.49
N SER A 90 -30.52 -5.84 47.86
CA SER A 90 -30.57 -6.02 46.41
C SER A 90 -31.66 -7.03 46.07
N SER A 91 -32.74 -6.56 45.48
CA SER A 91 -33.67 -7.39 44.71
C SER A 91 -34.31 -6.57 43.61
N SER A 92 -34.43 -7.22 42.44
CA SER A 92 -35.31 -6.90 41.33
C SER A 92 -34.73 -6.10 40.15
N ALA A 93 -34.60 -6.85 39.05
CA ALA A 93 -34.96 -6.50 37.69
C ALA A 93 -34.10 -5.50 36.89
N ASP A 94 -33.80 -5.95 35.67
CA ASP A 94 -33.52 -5.17 34.46
C ASP A 94 -32.21 -4.37 34.38
N LYS A 95 -31.22 -4.96 33.70
CA LYS A 95 -30.59 -4.28 32.54
C LYS A 95 -29.75 -5.22 31.68
N GLN A 96 -30.33 -5.63 30.57
CA GLN A 96 -29.62 -6.12 29.41
C GLN A 96 -28.95 -4.92 28.70
N MET A 97 -27.66 -4.71 28.95
CA MET A 97 -26.74 -3.85 28.19
C MET A 97 -25.49 -4.72 27.94
N SER A 98 -24.87 -4.83 26.77
CA SER A 98 -24.64 -3.83 25.75
C SER A 98 -24.02 -4.49 24.50
N ALA A 99 -24.69 -4.39 23.35
CA ALA A 99 -24.06 -4.54 22.03
C ALA A 99 -24.18 -3.25 21.19
N GLY A 100 -24.77 -2.18 21.75
CA GLY A 100 -25.09 -0.93 21.04
C GLY A 100 -24.04 0.19 21.15
N THR A 101 -23.06 0.08 22.05
CA THR A 101 -22.10 1.19 22.31
C THR A 101 -20.93 1.20 21.33
N SER A 102 -20.53 0.03 20.81
CA SER A 102 -19.38 -0.11 19.91
C SER A 102 -19.64 0.46 18.52
N SER A 103 -20.83 0.25 17.96
CA SER A 103 -21.19 0.70 16.61
C SER A 103 -21.35 2.22 16.51
N ALA A 104 -21.93 2.86 17.53
CA ALA A 104 -22.05 4.31 17.60
C ALA A 104 -20.67 4.97 17.70
N SER A 105 -19.79 4.45 18.55
CA SER A 105 -18.42 4.96 18.70
C SER A 105 -17.61 4.81 17.40
N GLN A 106 -17.65 3.65 16.75
CA GLN A 106 -16.96 3.42 15.47
C GLN A 106 -17.47 4.35 14.36
N ARG A 107 -18.78 4.59 14.28
CA ARG A 107 -19.37 5.54 13.32
C ARG A 107 -18.84 6.96 13.52
N THR A 108 -18.59 7.39 14.77
CA THR A 108 -17.96 8.69 15.04
C THR A 108 -16.49 8.74 14.63
N VAL A 109 -15.73 7.66 14.84
CA VAL A 109 -14.32 7.58 14.45
C VAL A 109 -14.17 7.62 12.93
N ARG A 110 -14.92 6.79 12.20
CA ARG A 110 -14.93 6.75 10.73
C ARG A 110 -15.23 8.12 10.14
N THR A 111 -16.31 8.75 10.59
CA THR A 111 -16.75 10.06 10.09
C THR A 111 -15.70 11.13 10.36
N ARG A 112 -15.19 11.23 11.61
CA ARG A 112 -14.15 12.20 11.98
C ARG A 112 -12.89 12.00 11.15
N ARG A 113 -12.48 10.75 10.93
CA ARG A 113 -11.30 10.43 10.12
C ARG A 113 -11.51 10.84 8.67
N LEU A 114 -12.63 10.49 8.04
CA LEU A 114 -12.90 10.85 6.65
C LEU A 114 -13.02 12.35 6.43
N MET A 115 -13.65 13.08 7.35
CA MET A 115 -13.67 14.54 7.29
C MET A 115 -12.26 15.15 7.40
N LYS A 116 -11.33 14.51 8.13
CA LYS A 116 -9.93 14.96 8.19
C LYS A 116 -9.23 14.72 6.86
N GLU A 117 -9.34 13.52 6.30
CA GLU A 117 -8.75 13.15 5.00
C GLU A 117 -9.27 14.05 3.87
N LEU A 118 -10.59 14.29 3.82
CA LEU A 118 -11.21 15.13 2.80
C LEU A 118 -10.70 16.58 2.87
N ARG A 119 -10.62 17.15 4.08
CA ARG A 119 -10.08 18.52 4.28
C ARG A 119 -8.62 18.62 3.88
N GLU A 120 -7.82 17.60 4.16
CA GLU A 120 -6.41 17.56 3.76
C GLU A 120 -6.27 17.56 2.24
N ILE A 121 -6.99 16.66 1.56
CA ILE A 121 -6.99 16.56 0.10
C ILE A 121 -7.49 17.85 -0.53
N GLN A 122 -8.54 18.48 0.01
CA GLN A 122 -9.05 19.77 -0.49
C GLN A 122 -7.99 20.88 -0.37
N ARG A 123 -7.23 20.92 0.72
CA ARG A 123 -6.12 21.88 0.86
C ARG A 123 -5.06 21.66 -0.22
N ILE A 124 -4.68 20.40 -0.46
CA ILE A 124 -3.69 20.04 -1.48
C ILE A 124 -4.18 20.40 -2.89
N GLN A 125 -5.45 20.12 -3.19
CA GLN A 125 -6.07 20.52 -4.46
C GLN A 125 -6.10 22.03 -4.65
N GLN A 126 -6.35 22.80 -3.58
CA GLN A 126 -6.29 24.26 -3.63
C GLN A 126 -4.86 24.77 -3.87
N GLN A 127 -3.87 24.15 -3.23
CA GLN A 127 -2.46 24.50 -3.40
C GLN A 127 -1.98 24.25 -4.84
N TYR A 128 -2.41 23.16 -5.47
CA TYR A 128 -2.04 22.77 -6.84
C TYR A 128 -3.18 22.95 -7.85
N ARG A 129 -4.01 23.99 -7.68
CA ARG A 129 -5.27 24.17 -8.44
C ARG A 129 -5.11 24.14 -9.96
N HIS A 130 -4.02 24.69 -10.48
CA HIS A 130 -3.78 24.77 -11.92
C HIS A 130 -3.26 23.47 -12.53
N GLU A 131 -2.70 22.58 -11.72
CA GLU A 131 -2.12 21.32 -12.18
C GLU A 131 -2.25 20.24 -11.09
N PRO A 132 -3.48 19.81 -10.76
CA PRO A 132 -3.68 18.83 -9.70
C PRO A 132 -3.15 17.46 -10.14
N VAL A 133 -2.48 16.74 -9.23
CA VAL A 133 -2.11 15.33 -9.49
C VAL A 133 -3.39 14.47 -9.58
N PHE A 134 -4.32 14.71 -8.65
CA PHE A 134 -5.64 14.10 -8.65
C PHE A 134 -6.67 15.05 -8.04
N THR A 135 -7.95 14.81 -8.35
CA THR A 135 -9.10 15.43 -7.68
C THR A 135 -10.01 14.38 -7.07
N VAL A 136 -10.86 14.79 -6.13
CA VAL A 136 -11.79 13.93 -5.39
C VAL A 136 -13.16 14.56 -5.38
N GLU A 137 -14.17 13.73 -5.69
CA GLU A 137 -15.58 14.08 -5.68
C GLU A 137 -16.34 13.04 -4.84
N LEU A 138 -17.28 13.48 -4.01
CA LEU A 138 -18.15 12.56 -3.26
C LEU A 138 -19.22 11.99 -4.20
N VAL A 139 -19.45 10.69 -4.13
CA VAL A 139 -20.49 10.05 -4.93
C VAL A 139 -21.84 10.31 -4.26
N ASN A 140 -22.72 11.07 -4.91
CA ASN A 140 -24.04 11.43 -4.35
C ASN A 140 -23.95 12.07 -2.95
N ASP A 141 -22.97 12.96 -2.74
CA ASP A 141 -22.69 13.60 -1.43
C ASP A 141 -22.39 12.61 -0.29
N ASN A 142 -22.08 11.36 -0.61
CA ASN A 142 -21.77 10.33 0.34
C ASN A 142 -20.29 10.45 0.80
N LEU A 143 -20.09 10.84 2.07
CA LEU A 143 -18.76 10.90 2.67
C LEU A 143 -18.01 9.55 2.65
N PHE A 144 -18.71 8.44 2.48
CA PHE A 144 -18.16 7.09 2.53
C PHE A 144 -17.83 6.50 1.15
N GLU A 145 -18.07 7.23 0.07
CA GLU A 145 -17.89 6.74 -1.30
C GLU A 145 -17.38 7.86 -2.21
N TRP A 146 -16.16 7.73 -2.71
CA TRP A 146 -15.45 8.79 -3.43
C TRP A 146 -15.09 8.36 -4.86
N HIS A 147 -15.22 9.29 -5.79
CA HIS A 147 -14.55 9.24 -7.08
C HIS A 147 -13.25 10.02 -7.03
N VAL A 148 -12.18 9.41 -7.52
CA VAL A 148 -10.87 10.05 -7.63
C VAL A 148 -10.47 10.10 -9.10
N LYS A 149 -10.23 11.30 -9.63
CA LYS A 149 -9.71 11.49 -10.99
C LYS A 149 -8.21 11.70 -10.88
N LEU A 150 -7.42 10.73 -11.31
CA LEU A 150 -5.96 10.80 -11.33
C LEU A 150 -5.49 11.32 -12.70
N TYR A 151 -4.93 12.52 -12.73
CA TYR A 151 -4.51 13.20 -13.96
C TYR A 151 -3.04 12.97 -14.29
N ARG A 152 -2.19 13.01 -13.26
CA ARG A 152 -0.73 12.90 -13.43
C ARG A 152 -0.23 11.55 -12.99
N ILE A 153 0.50 10.92 -13.89
CA ILE A 153 1.35 9.74 -13.70
C ILE A 153 2.73 10.07 -14.27
N ASP A 154 3.70 9.19 -14.09
CA ASP A 154 5.04 9.37 -14.65
C ASP A 154 4.99 9.61 -16.18
N SER A 155 5.49 10.76 -16.63
CA SER A 155 5.38 11.24 -18.02
C SER A 155 6.12 10.35 -19.01
N GLU A 156 7.16 9.67 -18.54
CA GLU A 156 8.03 8.78 -19.31
C GLU A 156 7.47 7.35 -19.39
N SER A 157 6.36 7.08 -18.71
CA SER A 157 5.72 5.78 -18.74
C SER A 157 4.93 5.53 -20.04
N GLU A 158 4.91 4.27 -20.47
CA GLU A 158 4.06 3.82 -21.58
C GLU A 158 2.57 4.10 -21.33
N LEU A 159 2.14 4.09 -20.05
CA LEU A 159 0.77 4.42 -19.67
C LEU A 159 0.45 5.89 -19.95
N ALA A 160 1.39 6.81 -19.69
CA ALA A 160 1.22 8.22 -20.01
C ALA A 160 1.17 8.46 -21.52
N THR A 161 1.97 7.73 -22.28
CA THR A 161 1.89 7.73 -23.75
C THR A 161 0.53 7.24 -24.23
N ASP A 162 0.03 6.11 -23.71
CA ASP A 162 -1.31 5.62 -24.04
C ASP A 162 -2.40 6.66 -23.70
N MET A 163 -2.31 7.33 -22.53
CA MET A 163 -3.27 8.37 -22.14
C MET A 163 -3.28 9.55 -23.11
N ARG A 164 -2.10 10.01 -23.56
CA ARG A 164 -1.97 11.10 -24.55
C ARG A 164 -2.51 10.68 -25.91
N ASP A 165 -2.05 9.55 -26.42
CA ASP A 165 -2.40 9.06 -27.77
C ASP A 165 -3.89 8.75 -27.90
N MET A 166 -4.51 8.26 -26.83
CA MET A 166 -5.94 7.93 -26.80
C MET A 166 -6.82 9.09 -26.30
N GLY A 167 -6.23 10.25 -25.97
CA GLY A 167 -6.97 11.42 -25.48
C GLY A 167 -7.70 11.17 -24.15
N ILE A 168 -7.14 10.34 -23.27
CA ILE A 168 -7.73 10.00 -21.97
C ILE A 168 -7.17 10.97 -20.92
N PRO A 169 -8.01 11.88 -20.38
CA PRO A 169 -7.53 12.96 -19.52
C PRO A 169 -7.19 12.51 -18.10
N TYR A 170 -7.73 11.39 -17.63
CA TYR A 170 -7.51 10.86 -16.28
C TYR A 170 -7.87 9.38 -16.17
N ILE A 171 -7.35 8.76 -15.12
CA ILE A 171 -7.81 7.46 -14.62
C ILE A 171 -8.83 7.72 -13.50
N LEU A 172 -10.05 7.20 -13.66
CA LEU A 172 -11.12 7.30 -12.67
C LEU A 172 -11.06 6.10 -11.73
N LEU A 173 -10.88 6.39 -10.44
CA LEU A 173 -10.91 5.41 -9.36
C LEU A 173 -12.18 5.59 -8.52
N HIS A 174 -12.57 4.52 -7.87
CA HIS A 174 -13.68 4.50 -6.93
C HIS A 174 -13.24 3.91 -5.61
N ILE A 175 -13.46 4.65 -4.53
CA ILE A 175 -13.04 4.30 -3.18
C ILE A 175 -14.29 4.18 -2.30
N VAL A 176 -14.47 3.03 -1.68
CA VAL A 176 -15.53 2.77 -0.71
C VAL A 176 -14.90 2.51 0.64
N PHE A 177 -15.25 3.32 1.64
CA PHE A 177 -14.75 3.16 2.99
C PHE A 177 -15.68 2.22 3.77
N PRO A 178 -15.20 1.15 4.42
CA PRO A 178 -16.06 0.28 5.24
C PRO A 178 -16.45 0.95 6.55
N ASP A 179 -17.48 0.42 7.23
CA ASP A 179 -17.93 0.89 8.56
C ASP A 179 -16.81 0.83 9.62
N THR A 180 -15.85 -0.08 9.44
CA THR A 180 -14.69 -0.29 10.32
C THR A 180 -13.49 0.59 9.98
N PHE A 181 -13.57 1.47 8.97
CA PHE A 181 -12.51 2.43 8.67
C PHE A 181 -12.27 3.39 9.86
N PRO A 182 -11.01 3.72 10.24
CA PRO A 182 -9.75 3.41 9.55
C PRO A 182 -9.05 2.12 10.00
N PHE A 183 -9.71 1.26 10.77
CA PHE A 183 -9.12 -0.01 11.23
C PHE A 183 -9.10 -1.09 10.14
N ALA A 184 -9.94 -0.95 9.11
CA ALA A 184 -9.89 -1.75 7.89
C ALA A 184 -9.61 -0.85 6.67
N PRO A 185 -8.96 -1.39 5.62
CA PRO A 185 -8.67 -0.63 4.40
C PRO A 185 -9.94 -0.26 3.64
N PRO A 186 -9.91 0.83 2.86
CA PRO A 186 -10.95 1.08 1.87
C PRO A 186 -10.89 0.05 0.75
N PHE A 187 -12.03 -0.24 0.14
CA PHE A 187 -12.06 -0.94 -1.14
C PHE A 187 -11.87 0.07 -2.28
N MET A 188 -10.78 -0.06 -3.03
CA MET A 188 -10.45 0.81 -4.16
C MET A 188 -10.41 0.01 -5.46
N ARG A 189 -10.98 0.56 -6.53
CA ARG A 189 -10.97 -0.03 -7.87
C ARG A 189 -10.84 1.01 -8.98
N VAL A 190 -10.35 0.58 -10.15
CA VAL A 190 -10.38 1.35 -11.38
C VAL A 190 -11.79 1.27 -12.00
N ILE A 191 -12.35 2.42 -12.38
CA ILE A 191 -13.58 2.53 -13.16
C ILE A 191 -13.26 2.55 -14.65
N SER A 192 -12.38 3.47 -15.03
CA SER A 192 -11.99 3.74 -16.42
C SER A 192 -10.65 4.47 -16.46
N PRO A 193 -9.86 4.33 -17.54
CA PRO A 193 -10.08 3.44 -18.67
C PRO A 193 -9.83 1.98 -18.26
N ARG A 194 -10.04 1.05 -19.21
CA ARG A 194 -9.67 -0.35 -19.01
C ARG A 194 -8.15 -0.47 -19.10
N ILE A 195 -7.53 -0.90 -18.01
CA ILE A 195 -6.08 -1.01 -17.90
C ILE A 195 -5.71 -2.49 -17.80
N GLU A 196 -4.69 -2.89 -18.54
CA GLU A 196 -4.06 -4.20 -18.47
C GLU A 196 -2.69 -4.07 -17.79
N LYS A 197 -2.26 -5.13 -17.09
CA LYS A 197 -1.06 -5.11 -16.22
C LYS A 197 -1.20 -4.04 -15.13
N GLY A 198 -0.10 -3.46 -14.64
CA GLY A 198 -0.14 -2.38 -13.65
C GLY A 198 -0.76 -2.78 -12.31
N PHE A 199 -0.76 -4.09 -12.00
CA PHE A 199 -1.47 -4.67 -10.86
C PHE A 199 -3.00 -4.44 -10.87
N VAL A 200 -3.58 -4.12 -12.03
CA VAL A 200 -5.04 -4.04 -12.23
C VAL A 200 -5.54 -5.40 -12.71
N MET A 201 -6.56 -5.92 -12.02
CA MET A 201 -7.18 -7.22 -12.27
C MET A 201 -8.55 -7.07 -12.92
N GLU A 202 -9.23 -8.21 -13.12
CA GLU A 202 -10.58 -8.24 -13.67
C GLU A 202 -11.57 -7.37 -12.86
N GLY A 203 -12.50 -6.74 -13.58
CA GLY A 203 -13.44 -5.77 -13.00
C GLY A 203 -12.83 -4.46 -12.52
N GLY A 204 -11.50 -4.28 -12.61
CA GLY A 204 -10.79 -3.10 -12.14
C GLY A 204 -10.28 -3.21 -10.71
N ALA A 205 -10.25 -4.41 -10.13
CA ALA A 205 -9.65 -4.62 -8.81
C ALA A 205 -8.14 -4.30 -8.81
N ILE A 206 -7.62 -3.86 -7.68
CA ILE A 206 -6.23 -3.43 -7.55
C ILE A 206 -5.49 -4.39 -6.63
N CYS A 207 -4.36 -4.92 -7.11
CA CYS A 207 -3.50 -5.84 -6.38
C CYS A 207 -2.39 -5.07 -5.67
N MET A 208 -2.66 -4.62 -4.44
CA MET A 208 -1.69 -3.92 -3.60
C MET A 208 -1.82 -4.39 -2.15
N GLU A 209 -0.69 -4.68 -1.51
CA GLU A 209 -0.65 -5.20 -0.14
C GLU A 209 -1.34 -4.28 0.87
N LEU A 210 -1.11 -2.96 0.76
CA LEU A 210 -1.72 -1.99 1.68
C LEU A 210 -3.26 -1.95 1.62
N LEU A 211 -3.88 -2.41 0.53
CA LEU A 211 -5.33 -2.46 0.41
C LEU A 211 -5.91 -3.76 1.00
N THR A 212 -5.05 -4.62 1.57
CA THR A 212 -5.46 -5.88 2.19
C THR A 212 -5.39 -5.79 3.72
N PRO A 213 -6.17 -6.61 4.46
CA PRO A 213 -6.16 -6.59 5.92
C PRO A 213 -4.76 -6.78 6.53
N ARG A 214 -3.87 -7.52 5.86
CA ARG A 214 -2.50 -7.79 6.33
C ARG A 214 -1.57 -6.58 6.17
N GLY A 215 -1.69 -5.86 5.06
CA GLY A 215 -0.80 -4.74 4.72
C GLY A 215 -1.32 -3.38 5.14
N TRP A 216 -2.59 -3.28 5.51
CA TRP A 216 -3.21 -2.01 5.87
C TRP A 216 -2.74 -1.51 7.24
N ALA A 217 -2.34 -0.24 7.29
CA ALA A 217 -2.14 0.48 8.53
C ALA A 217 -3.11 1.66 8.59
N SER A 218 -3.79 1.83 9.72
CA SER A 218 -4.71 2.97 9.92
C SER A 218 -4.02 4.33 9.83
N ALA A 219 -2.68 4.37 9.90
CA ALA A 219 -1.88 5.58 9.73
C ALA A 219 -1.81 6.07 8.27
N TYR A 220 -2.08 5.21 7.27
CA TYR A 220 -2.06 5.62 5.87
C TYR A 220 -3.14 6.65 5.58
N THR A 221 -2.75 7.71 4.87
CA THR A 221 -3.65 8.75 4.36
C THR A 221 -4.24 8.30 3.03
N VAL A 222 -5.43 8.80 2.69
CA VAL A 222 -6.08 8.48 1.41
C VAL A 222 -5.25 9.00 0.24
N GLU A 223 -4.63 10.16 0.40
CA GLU A 223 -3.66 10.69 -0.57
C GLU A 223 -2.52 9.70 -0.84
N ALA A 224 -1.85 9.21 0.22
CA ALA A 224 -0.73 8.29 0.07
C ALA A 224 -1.16 7.00 -0.65
N VAL A 225 -2.37 6.49 -0.37
CA VAL A 225 -2.93 5.32 -1.06
C VAL A 225 -3.09 5.58 -2.56
N VAL A 226 -3.63 6.74 -2.95
CA VAL A 226 -3.81 7.12 -4.37
C VAL A 226 -2.46 7.32 -5.06
N MET A 227 -1.50 7.99 -4.40
CA MET A 227 -0.15 8.21 -4.93
C MET A 227 0.63 6.90 -5.08
N GLN A 228 0.49 5.98 -4.13
CA GLN A 228 1.12 4.68 -4.24
C GLN A 228 0.51 3.84 -5.37
N PHE A 229 -0.80 3.96 -5.61
CA PHE A 229 -1.41 3.38 -6.80
C PHE A 229 -0.85 3.98 -8.09
N ALA A 230 -0.72 5.31 -8.18
CA ALA A 230 -0.15 6.00 -9.33
C ALA A 230 1.30 5.54 -9.64
N ALA A 231 2.10 5.29 -8.61
CA ALA A 231 3.43 4.70 -8.78
C ALA A 231 3.38 3.21 -9.17
N SER A 232 2.50 2.45 -8.53
CA SER A 232 2.42 0.99 -8.73
C SER A 232 1.92 0.61 -10.11
N ILE A 233 0.99 1.37 -10.67
CA ILE A 233 0.47 1.11 -12.02
C ILE A 233 1.55 1.32 -13.09
N VAL A 234 2.43 2.32 -12.91
CA VAL A 234 3.59 2.57 -13.78
C VAL A 234 4.63 1.45 -13.58
N LYS A 235 4.99 1.14 -12.33
CA LYS A 235 5.93 0.05 -12.02
C LYS A 235 5.49 -1.30 -12.58
N GLY A 236 4.18 -1.58 -12.54
CA GLY A 236 3.59 -2.78 -13.12
C GLY A 236 3.41 -2.72 -14.64
N GLN A 237 3.97 -1.71 -15.31
CA GLN A 237 3.89 -1.50 -16.76
C GLN A 237 2.45 -1.50 -17.27
N GLY A 238 1.56 -0.81 -16.55
CA GLY A 238 0.16 -0.67 -16.93
C GLY A 238 0.00 -0.11 -18.34
N ARG A 239 -0.98 -0.63 -19.09
CA ARG A 239 -1.31 -0.20 -20.46
C ARG A 239 -2.80 -0.02 -20.61
N ILE A 240 -3.22 0.93 -21.43
CA ILE A 240 -4.64 1.10 -21.73
C ILE A 240 -5.04 0.07 -22.79
N ALA A 241 -6.04 -0.75 -22.47
CA ALA A 241 -6.55 -1.75 -23.39
C ALA A 241 -7.20 -1.07 -24.60
N LYS A 242 -6.72 -1.39 -25.80
CA LYS A 242 -7.39 -0.99 -27.04
C LYS A 242 -8.76 -1.67 -27.10
N LYS A 243 -9.82 -0.87 -27.29
CA LYS A 243 -11.19 -1.39 -27.40
C LYS A 243 -11.27 -2.35 -28.59
N HIS A 244 -11.40 -3.64 -28.31
CA HIS A 244 -11.64 -4.68 -29.30
C HIS A 244 -13.07 -5.22 -29.12
N LYS A 245 -13.61 -5.83 -30.19
CA LYS A 245 -14.92 -6.45 -30.18
C LYS A 245 -14.96 -7.56 -29.12
N GLY A 246 -15.70 -7.36 -28.04
CA GLY A 246 -15.82 -8.30 -26.92
C GLY A 246 -15.13 -7.87 -25.61
N SER A 247 -14.43 -6.74 -25.60
CA SER A 247 -13.88 -6.17 -24.35
C SER A 247 -15.01 -5.77 -23.41
N LYS A 248 -15.12 -6.47 -22.26
CA LYS A 248 -16.06 -6.09 -21.20
C LYS A 248 -15.48 -4.93 -20.38
N ASP A 249 -16.34 -3.96 -20.09
CA ASP A 249 -16.00 -2.86 -19.20
C ASP A 249 -15.81 -3.35 -17.76
N PHE A 250 -15.04 -2.59 -17.00
CA PHE A 250 -14.87 -2.83 -15.57
C PHE A 250 -16.19 -2.67 -14.83
N ASN A 251 -16.46 -3.61 -13.93
CA ASN A 251 -17.67 -3.60 -13.12
C ASN A 251 -17.33 -3.98 -11.67
N ARG A 252 -18.13 -3.45 -10.75
CA ARG A 252 -17.93 -3.61 -9.31
C ARG A 252 -17.95 -5.07 -8.86
N ARG A 253 -18.89 -5.88 -9.37
CA ARG A 253 -19.07 -7.28 -8.94
C ARG A 253 -17.83 -8.12 -9.23
N SER A 254 -17.32 -8.03 -10.46
CA SER A 254 -16.09 -8.72 -10.87
C SER A 254 -14.86 -8.21 -10.11
N ALA A 255 -14.81 -6.91 -9.77
CA ALA A 255 -13.73 -6.35 -8.97
C ALA A 255 -13.74 -6.92 -7.53
N GLU A 256 -14.89 -6.96 -6.88
CA GLU A 256 -15.02 -7.51 -5.53
C GLU A 256 -14.66 -9.00 -5.49
N GLU A 257 -15.08 -9.77 -6.50
CA GLU A 257 -14.73 -11.19 -6.61
C GLU A 257 -13.22 -11.39 -6.80
N SER A 258 -12.62 -10.62 -7.72
CA SER A 258 -11.17 -10.63 -7.95
C SER A 258 -10.38 -10.28 -6.69
N PHE A 259 -10.81 -9.24 -5.97
CA PHE A 259 -10.19 -8.82 -4.72
C PHE A 259 -10.33 -9.89 -3.62
N ARG A 260 -11.49 -10.53 -3.47
CA ARG A 260 -11.67 -11.65 -2.52
C ARG A 260 -10.73 -12.82 -2.84
N SER A 261 -10.58 -13.16 -4.12
CA SER A 261 -9.67 -14.22 -4.56
C SER A 261 -8.20 -13.85 -4.29
N LEU A 262 -7.85 -12.59 -4.54
CA LEU A 262 -6.53 -12.03 -4.26
C LEU A 262 -6.17 -12.16 -2.78
N VAL A 263 -7.04 -11.68 -1.88
CA VAL A 263 -6.77 -11.71 -0.43
C VAL A 263 -6.56 -13.14 0.05
N LYS A 264 -7.43 -14.09 -0.37
CA LYS A 264 -7.26 -15.51 -0.03
C LYS A 264 -5.95 -16.10 -0.54
N THR A 265 -5.51 -15.71 -1.73
CA THR A 265 -4.27 -16.21 -2.32
C THR A 265 -3.05 -15.69 -1.55
N HIS A 266 -3.02 -14.40 -1.21
CA HIS A 266 -1.90 -13.83 -0.46
C HIS A 266 -1.90 -14.19 1.02
N GLU A 267 -3.06 -14.47 1.63
CA GLU A 267 -3.11 -15.06 2.98
C GLU A 267 -2.44 -16.44 2.99
N LYS A 268 -2.65 -17.23 1.94
CA LYS A 268 -2.12 -18.58 1.83
C LYS A 268 -0.65 -18.65 1.44
N TYR A 269 -0.22 -17.81 0.50
CA TYR A 269 1.11 -17.90 -0.12
C TYR A 269 2.04 -16.74 0.22
N GLY A 270 1.54 -15.71 0.90
CA GLY A 270 2.30 -14.50 1.23
C GLY A 270 2.36 -13.48 0.09
N TRP A 271 2.98 -12.34 0.39
CA TRP A 271 3.37 -11.32 -0.59
C TRP A 271 4.82 -11.54 -0.99
N VAL A 272 5.10 -11.51 -2.30
CA VAL A 272 6.46 -11.66 -2.82
C VAL A 272 7.00 -10.26 -3.07
N THR A 273 8.09 -9.91 -2.38
CA THR A 273 8.88 -8.71 -2.70
C THR A 273 9.79 -9.06 -3.87
N PRO A 274 9.68 -8.37 -5.03
CA PRO A 274 10.65 -8.55 -6.11
C PRO A 274 12.07 -8.24 -5.61
N PRO A 275 13.10 -8.93 -6.09
CA PRO A 275 14.49 -8.60 -5.76
C PRO A 275 14.81 -7.13 -6.05
N LEU A 276 15.70 -6.53 -5.25
CA LEU A 276 16.13 -5.13 -5.40
C LEU A 276 16.72 -4.79 -6.78
N ALA A 277 17.11 -5.79 -7.58
CA ALA A 277 17.70 -5.62 -8.90
C ALA A 277 16.71 -5.28 -10.02
N ASP A 278 15.39 -5.36 -9.76
CA ASP A 278 14.32 -5.06 -10.73
C ASP A 278 13.77 -3.62 -10.56
N GLY A 279 14.54 -2.71 -9.96
CA GLY A 279 14.16 -1.34 -9.61
C GLY A 279 15.02 -0.27 -10.25
#